data_AF-A0A7S7P4A0-F1
#
_entry.id   AF-A0A7S7P4A0-F1
#
_cell.length_a   1.000
_cell.length_b   1.000
_cell.length_c   1.000
_cell.angle_alpha   90.00
_cell.angle_beta   90.00
_cell.angle_gamma   90.00
#
_symmetry.space_group_name_H-M   'P 1'
#
loop_
_entity.id
_entity.type
_entity.pdbx_description
1 polymer ?
#
loop_
_entity_poly.entity_id
_entity_poly.type
_entity_poly.pdbx_seq_one_letter_code
_entity_poly.pdbx_strand_id
1 'polypeptide(L)'
;MSTFSLLLAEFVGQVGSVRAQIIHLPSIVFVFGRHLRDAPGDAPSGMRDMFVSWAHETGHEIASSLKLPEDYPEWNQFDGYDDLTAFESDAGCISRAVLLFVESEGAFAELGAFCTQVVLAERLFVVLYSKYYRANSYIALGPLRVLKRVQGDEPSICPVDGDTLTDFEKVLPDLASEVLEKSKQALKVRAFDPQQVRDQFLFIADIVELFGALTLKEITQLLTAFGMVLTKQRIGQMLNLLCLLEVIQPSEHLSRHFYVPPKGKREGFIGYKFLDSSARIDRVQFKLRAMEFLKQDPFRRQAYEKVHGRH
;
A
#
# COMPACT_ATOMS: atom_id res chain seq x y z
N MET A 1 -11.82 14.91 30.54
CA MET A 1 -11.24 14.40 29.28
C MET A 1 -9.73 14.44 29.39
N SER A 2 -8.99 13.45 28.89
CA SER A 2 -7.53 13.59 28.81
C SER A 2 -7.18 14.72 27.83
N THR A 3 -6.00 15.32 27.99
CA THR A 3 -5.52 16.38 27.09
C THR A 3 -5.47 15.89 25.65
N PHE A 4 -5.07 14.63 25.43
CA PHE A 4 -5.06 14.01 24.09
C PHE A 4 -6.46 13.85 23.47
N SER A 5 -7.49 13.56 24.28
CA SER A 5 -8.86 13.50 23.75
C SER A 5 -9.37 14.85 23.22
N LEU A 6 -8.83 15.96 23.73
CA LEU A 6 -9.16 17.29 23.20
C LEU A 6 -8.59 17.48 21.79
N LEU A 7 -7.35 17.03 21.56
CA LEU A 7 -6.72 17.10 20.23
C LEU A 7 -7.50 16.28 19.18
N LEU A 8 -7.98 15.09 19.56
CA LEU A 8 -8.83 14.26 18.69
C LEU A 8 -10.15 14.97 18.35
N ALA A 9 -10.82 15.53 19.36
CA ALA A 9 -12.08 16.25 19.17
C ALA A 9 -11.90 17.51 18.32
N GLU A 10 -10.80 18.25 18.51
CA GLU A 10 -10.44 19.41 17.69
C GLU A 10 -10.26 19.02 16.22
N PHE A 11 -9.49 17.96 15.94
CA PHE A 11 -9.28 17.46 14.59
C PHE A 11 -10.63 17.10 13.92
N VAL A 12 -11.47 16.31 14.59
CA VAL A 12 -12.79 15.91 14.07
C VAL A 12 -13.74 17.11 13.89
N GLY A 13 -13.62 18.14 14.74
CA GLY A 13 -14.42 19.36 14.62
C GLY A 13 -13.98 20.28 13.48
N GLN A 14 -12.73 20.15 13.02
CA GLN A 14 -12.13 21.03 12.01
C GLN A 14 -12.13 20.46 10.59
N VAL A 15 -12.08 19.13 10.44
CA VAL A 15 -11.97 18.47 9.15
C VAL A 15 -12.96 17.32 8.99
N GLY A 16 -13.23 16.93 7.74
CA GLY A 16 -14.11 15.81 7.42
C GLY A 16 -13.77 15.14 6.09
N SER A 17 -14.30 13.93 5.90
CA SER A 17 -14.00 13.07 4.75
C SER A 17 -14.30 13.71 3.40
N VAL A 18 -15.41 14.42 3.27
CA VAL A 18 -15.87 15.06 2.02
C VAL A 18 -14.84 16.02 1.40
N ARG A 19 -14.03 16.67 2.24
CA ARG A 19 -13.03 17.66 1.79
C ARG A 19 -11.59 17.14 1.82
N ALA A 20 -11.40 15.89 2.22
CA ALA A 20 -10.10 15.23 2.23
C ALA A 20 -9.72 14.75 0.83
N GLN A 21 -8.41 14.71 0.56
CA GLN A 21 -7.87 14.29 -0.74
C GLN A 21 -6.67 13.38 -0.52
N ILE A 22 -6.56 12.33 -1.33
CA ILE A 22 -5.35 11.52 -1.36
C ILE A 22 -4.25 12.33 -2.04
N ILE A 23 -3.12 12.49 -1.35
CA ILE A 23 -1.97 13.26 -1.83
C ILE A 23 -0.79 12.36 -2.20
N HIS A 24 -0.60 11.22 -1.50
CA HIS A 24 0.47 10.26 -1.77
C HIS A 24 -0.03 8.82 -1.57
N LEU A 25 0.75 7.87 -2.13
CA LEU A 25 0.63 6.43 -1.90
C LEU A 25 1.98 5.92 -1.40
N PRO A 26 2.00 4.89 -0.52
CA PRO A 26 3.22 4.23 -0.10
C PRO A 26 4.06 3.79 -1.30
N SER A 27 5.38 3.97 -1.25
CA SER A 27 6.30 3.59 -2.32
C SER A 27 6.54 2.07 -2.36
N ILE A 28 5.47 1.29 -2.46
CA ILE A 28 5.44 -0.17 -2.46
C ILE A 28 4.97 -0.65 -3.83
N VAL A 29 5.69 -1.59 -4.43
CA VAL A 29 5.31 -2.30 -5.64
C VAL A 29 5.20 -3.77 -5.30
N PHE A 30 3.98 -4.29 -5.23
CA PHE A 30 3.79 -5.72 -5.03
C PHE A 30 4.01 -6.46 -6.34
N VAL A 31 4.79 -7.53 -6.31
CA VAL A 31 5.15 -8.33 -7.48
C VAL A 31 4.54 -9.72 -7.38
N PHE A 32 3.70 -10.05 -8.36
CA PHE A 32 2.93 -11.28 -8.47
C PHE A 32 3.33 -12.06 -9.73
N GLY A 33 3.09 -13.36 -9.73
CA GLY A 33 3.55 -14.29 -10.75
C GLY A 33 4.07 -15.59 -10.16
N ARG A 34 4.78 -16.38 -10.98
CA ARG A 34 5.31 -17.68 -10.55
C ARG A 34 6.28 -17.56 -9.36
N HIS A 35 6.28 -18.57 -8.48
CA HIS A 35 7.23 -18.62 -7.36
C HIS A 35 8.68 -18.46 -7.80
N LEU A 36 9.48 -17.80 -6.98
CA LEU A 36 10.91 -17.64 -7.19
C LEU A 36 11.62 -19.00 -7.07
N ARG A 37 12.83 -19.12 -7.64
CA ARG A 37 13.70 -20.28 -7.43
C ARG A 37 14.01 -20.51 -5.95
N ASP A 38 14.28 -21.77 -5.59
CA ASP A 38 14.52 -22.18 -4.21
C ASP A 38 15.90 -21.76 -3.69
N ALA A 39 16.94 -21.80 -4.55
CA ALA A 39 18.31 -21.49 -4.15
C ALA A 39 19.00 -20.47 -5.07
N PRO A 40 19.87 -19.60 -4.50
CA PRO A 40 20.75 -18.74 -5.30
C PRO A 40 21.65 -19.59 -6.22
N GLY A 41 21.57 -19.34 -7.53
CA GLY A 41 22.35 -20.06 -8.56
C GLY A 41 21.54 -21.04 -9.42
N ASP A 42 20.32 -21.40 -9.01
CA ASP A 42 19.40 -22.15 -9.87
C ASP A 42 18.97 -21.30 -11.07
N ALA A 43 18.51 -21.94 -12.15
CA ALA A 43 17.93 -21.22 -13.27
C ALA A 43 16.66 -20.47 -12.83
N PRO A 44 16.39 -19.26 -13.36
CA PRO A 44 15.17 -18.52 -13.03
C PRO A 44 13.92 -19.36 -13.32
N SER A 45 12.99 -19.41 -12.38
CA SER A 45 11.74 -20.19 -12.51
C SER A 45 10.77 -19.58 -13.53
N GLY A 46 10.88 -18.27 -13.79
CA GLY A 46 10.00 -17.46 -14.62
C GLY A 46 10.49 -16.01 -14.77
N MET A 47 9.72 -15.20 -15.48
CA MET A 47 9.89 -13.76 -15.65
C MET A 47 9.88 -13.02 -14.32
N ARG A 48 8.98 -13.37 -13.38
CA ARG A 48 8.94 -12.74 -12.04
C ARG A 48 10.27 -12.89 -11.32
N ASP A 49 10.74 -14.13 -11.21
CA ASP A 49 12.03 -14.46 -10.58
C ASP A 49 13.17 -13.71 -11.25
N MET A 50 13.26 -13.79 -12.58
CA MET A 50 14.32 -13.14 -13.34
C MET A 50 14.31 -11.62 -13.12
N PHE A 51 13.15 -10.97 -13.10
CA PHE A 51 13.03 -9.53 -12.86
C PHE A 51 13.44 -9.13 -11.43
N VAL A 52 12.92 -9.83 -10.42
CA VAL A 52 13.21 -9.53 -9.01
C VAL A 52 14.70 -9.75 -8.74
N SER A 53 15.25 -10.90 -9.14
CA SER A 53 16.67 -11.23 -8.97
C SER A 53 17.56 -10.20 -9.65
N TRP A 54 17.29 -9.87 -10.92
CA TRP A 54 18.05 -8.87 -11.67
C TRP A 54 18.02 -7.49 -10.99
N ALA A 55 16.85 -7.04 -10.51
CA ALA A 55 16.73 -5.73 -9.88
C ALA A 55 17.58 -5.64 -8.60
N HIS A 56 17.59 -6.69 -7.78
CA HIS A 56 18.41 -6.75 -6.57
C HIS A 56 19.91 -6.90 -6.86
N GLU A 57 20.29 -7.80 -7.78
CA GLU A 57 21.69 -8.07 -8.12
C GLU A 57 22.39 -6.87 -8.75
N THR A 58 21.67 -6.11 -9.57
CA THR A 58 22.19 -4.89 -10.20
C THR A 58 22.11 -3.66 -9.29
N GLY A 59 21.42 -3.75 -8.16
CA GLY A 59 21.16 -2.61 -7.28
C GLY A 59 20.27 -1.55 -7.93
N HIS A 60 19.37 -1.95 -8.84
CA HIS A 60 18.45 -1.03 -9.50
C HIS A 60 17.53 -0.34 -8.48
N GLU A 61 17.20 0.94 -8.71
CA GLU A 61 16.46 1.75 -7.73
C GLU A 61 15.11 1.13 -7.33
N ILE A 62 14.42 0.48 -8.28
CA ILE A 62 13.13 -0.17 -8.05
C ILE A 62 13.17 -1.29 -7.01
N ALA A 63 14.33 -1.95 -6.84
CA ALA A 63 14.49 -3.12 -5.98
C ALA A 63 14.07 -2.85 -4.53
N SER A 64 14.33 -1.63 -4.05
CA SER A 64 13.94 -1.19 -2.70
C SER A 64 12.43 -1.09 -2.47
N SER A 65 11.64 -0.98 -3.56
CA SER A 65 10.19 -0.84 -3.53
C SER A 65 9.46 -2.17 -3.76
N LEU A 66 10.17 -3.20 -4.24
CA LEU A 66 9.55 -4.49 -4.54
C LEU A 66 9.20 -5.24 -3.26
N LYS A 67 7.98 -5.76 -3.20
CA LYS A 67 7.49 -6.65 -2.13
C LYS A 67 6.82 -7.87 -2.75
N LEU A 68 7.00 -9.02 -2.13
CA LEU A 68 6.40 -10.29 -2.53
C LEU A 68 5.37 -10.72 -1.47
N PRO A 69 4.23 -11.30 -1.85
CA PRO A 69 3.31 -11.90 -0.87
C PRO A 69 4.02 -12.90 0.05
N GLU A 70 4.98 -13.65 -0.50
CA GLU A 70 5.78 -14.65 0.21
C GLU A 70 6.75 -14.06 1.25
N ASP A 71 7.01 -12.75 1.24
CA ASP A 71 7.78 -12.05 2.28
C ASP A 71 7.05 -12.01 3.63
N TYR A 72 5.75 -12.35 3.64
CA TYR A 72 4.84 -12.17 4.78
C TYR A 72 4.13 -13.47 5.20
N PRO A 73 4.84 -14.56 5.53
CA PRO A 73 4.22 -15.86 5.86
C PRO A 73 3.23 -15.80 7.04
N GLU A 74 3.32 -14.78 7.87
CA GLU A 74 2.44 -14.49 9.02
C GLU A 74 1.14 -13.76 8.66
N TRP A 75 0.81 -13.57 7.38
CA TRP A 75 -0.38 -12.85 6.92
C TRP A 75 -1.72 -13.36 7.51
N ASN A 76 -1.78 -14.63 7.90
CA ASN A 76 -2.96 -15.27 8.51
C ASN A 76 -2.94 -15.30 10.04
N GLN A 77 -1.92 -14.75 10.69
CA GLN A 77 -1.77 -14.77 12.14
C GLN A 77 -2.47 -13.55 12.79
N PHE A 78 -2.97 -13.74 14.02
CA PHE A 78 -3.47 -12.69 14.92
C PHE A 78 -4.36 -11.62 14.27
N ASP A 79 -5.68 -11.82 14.17
CA ASP A 79 -6.56 -10.92 13.39
C ASP A 79 -6.06 -10.78 11.92
N GLY A 80 -5.49 -11.84 11.38
CA GLY A 80 -5.01 -11.94 9.99
C GLY A 80 -6.13 -12.22 8.99
N TYR A 81 -5.74 -12.57 7.78
CA TYR A 81 -6.69 -12.93 6.72
C TYR A 81 -7.06 -14.42 6.79
N ASP A 82 -8.31 -14.72 6.46
CA ASP A 82 -8.82 -16.10 6.39
C ASP A 82 -8.34 -16.82 5.13
N ASP A 83 -8.06 -16.06 4.06
CA ASP A 83 -7.60 -16.56 2.79
C ASP A 83 -6.55 -15.64 2.15
N LEU A 84 -5.71 -16.25 1.31
CA LEU A 84 -4.59 -15.57 0.66
C LEU A 84 -5.08 -14.50 -0.34
N THR A 85 -6.20 -14.74 -1.02
CA THR A 85 -6.76 -13.80 -2.00
C THR A 85 -7.16 -12.48 -1.35
N ALA A 86 -7.75 -12.51 -0.15
CA ALA A 86 -8.09 -11.32 0.61
C ALA A 86 -6.84 -10.53 1.05
N PHE A 87 -5.80 -11.24 1.52
CA PHE A 87 -4.52 -10.61 1.86
C PHE A 87 -3.88 -9.92 0.65
N GLU A 88 -3.73 -10.63 -0.46
CA GLU A 88 -3.09 -10.13 -1.67
C GLU A 88 -3.86 -8.97 -2.30
N SER A 89 -5.19 -9.03 -2.24
CA SER A 89 -6.08 -7.96 -2.68
C SER A 89 -5.86 -6.68 -1.87
N ASP A 90 -5.75 -6.78 -0.55
CA ASP A 90 -5.52 -5.62 0.31
C ASP A 90 -4.08 -5.08 0.20
N ALA A 91 -3.10 -5.97 0.15
CA ALA A 91 -1.70 -5.67 -0.12
C ALA A 91 -1.54 -4.90 -1.44
N GLY A 92 -2.22 -5.37 -2.49
CA GLY A 92 -2.32 -4.64 -3.74
C GLY A 92 -3.06 -3.31 -3.60
N CYS A 93 -4.13 -3.22 -2.80
CA CYS A 93 -4.93 -2.01 -2.62
C CYS A 93 -4.22 -0.88 -1.86
N ILE A 94 -3.20 -1.19 -1.07
CA ILE A 94 -2.35 -0.16 -0.44
C ILE A 94 -1.10 0.18 -1.27
N SER A 95 -0.65 -0.73 -2.14
CA SER A 95 0.54 -0.53 -2.96
C SER A 95 0.38 0.63 -3.94
N ARG A 96 1.50 1.19 -4.37
CA ARG A 96 1.50 2.18 -5.45
C ARG A 96 1.30 1.56 -6.82
N ALA A 97 1.87 0.37 -7.02
CA ALA A 97 1.68 -0.42 -8.23
C ALA A 97 1.58 -1.90 -7.88
N VAL A 98 0.90 -2.64 -8.74
CA VAL A 98 0.87 -4.11 -8.70
C VAL A 98 1.50 -4.59 -10.00
N LEU A 99 2.67 -5.20 -9.93
CA LEU A 99 3.36 -5.78 -11.07
C LEU A 99 3.01 -7.26 -11.17
N LEU A 100 2.32 -7.67 -12.23
CA LEU A 100 1.85 -9.04 -12.41
C LEU A 100 2.50 -9.66 -13.65
N PHE A 101 3.31 -10.70 -13.44
CA PHE A 101 3.86 -11.53 -14.50
C PHE A 101 2.92 -12.68 -14.82
N VAL A 102 2.24 -12.61 -15.97
CA VAL A 102 1.22 -13.59 -16.38
C VAL A 102 1.89 -14.78 -17.07
N GLU A 103 2.35 -15.73 -16.25
CA GLU A 103 3.21 -16.84 -16.70
C GLU A 103 2.92 -18.20 -16.05
N SER A 104 1.94 -18.26 -15.16
CA SER A 104 1.51 -19.48 -14.46
C SER A 104 0.00 -19.47 -14.25
N GLU A 105 -0.55 -20.63 -13.94
CA GLU A 105 -1.96 -20.83 -13.60
C GLU A 105 -2.43 -19.88 -12.48
N GLY A 106 -1.63 -19.69 -11.44
CA GLY A 106 -1.90 -18.71 -10.37
C GLY A 106 -1.97 -17.29 -10.92
N ALA A 107 -0.99 -16.88 -11.73
CA ALA A 107 -0.95 -15.54 -12.31
C ALA A 107 -2.11 -15.25 -13.27
N PHE A 108 -2.61 -16.26 -13.99
CA PHE A 108 -3.82 -16.11 -14.81
C PHE A 108 -5.07 -15.92 -13.94
N ALA A 109 -5.15 -16.60 -12.78
CA ALA A 109 -6.24 -16.42 -11.82
C ALA A 109 -6.18 -15.02 -11.17
N GLU A 110 -5.00 -14.59 -10.73
CA GLU A 110 -4.73 -13.24 -10.19
C GLU A 110 -5.10 -12.15 -11.19
N LEU A 111 -4.73 -12.30 -12.47
CA LEU A 111 -5.10 -11.35 -13.53
C LEU A 111 -6.62 -11.17 -13.60
N GLY A 112 -7.36 -12.28 -13.56
CA GLY A 112 -8.83 -12.25 -13.53
C GLY A 112 -9.36 -11.56 -12.28
N ALA A 113 -8.87 -11.94 -11.10
CA ALA A 113 -9.30 -11.37 -9.82
C ALA A 113 -9.02 -9.87 -9.73
N PHE A 114 -7.78 -9.45 -9.98
CA PHE A 114 -7.33 -8.06 -9.80
C PHE A 114 -7.96 -7.11 -10.82
N CYS A 115 -8.20 -7.54 -12.07
CA CYS A 115 -8.80 -6.68 -13.08
C CYS A 115 -10.27 -6.33 -12.78
N THR A 116 -10.96 -7.13 -11.97
CA THR A 116 -12.37 -6.88 -11.60
C THR A 116 -12.54 -5.91 -10.44
N GLN A 117 -11.48 -5.67 -9.68
CA GLN A 117 -11.48 -4.72 -8.59
C GLN A 117 -10.95 -3.38 -9.08
N VAL A 118 -11.79 -2.34 -9.07
CA VAL A 118 -11.46 -1.00 -9.62
C VAL A 118 -10.13 -0.48 -9.09
N VAL A 119 -9.92 -0.56 -7.78
CA VAL A 119 -8.74 -0.03 -7.09
C VAL A 119 -7.45 -0.74 -7.52
N LEU A 120 -7.48 -2.06 -7.73
CA LEU A 120 -6.35 -2.86 -8.22
C LEU A 120 -6.16 -2.69 -9.74
N ALA A 121 -7.25 -2.70 -10.49
CA ALA A 121 -7.23 -2.54 -11.94
C ALA A 121 -6.60 -1.21 -12.37
N GLU A 122 -6.72 -0.14 -11.58
CA GLU A 122 -6.10 1.16 -11.84
C GLU A 122 -4.57 1.18 -11.70
N ARG A 123 -4.00 0.23 -10.95
CA ARG A 123 -2.56 0.20 -10.62
C ARG A 123 -1.83 -1.03 -11.15
N LEU A 124 -2.58 -1.94 -11.78
CA LEU A 124 -2.04 -3.17 -12.31
C LEU A 124 -1.14 -2.86 -13.51
N PHE A 125 0.07 -3.40 -13.49
CA PHE A 125 1.02 -3.41 -14.58
C PHE A 125 1.28 -4.87 -14.94
N VAL A 126 0.79 -5.27 -16.12
CA VAL A 126 0.78 -6.67 -16.54
C VAL A 126 1.92 -6.93 -17.52
N VAL A 127 2.79 -7.88 -17.20
CA VAL A 127 3.84 -8.36 -18.09
C VAL A 127 3.46 -9.74 -18.60
N LEU A 128 3.49 -9.93 -19.91
CA LEU A 128 3.15 -11.19 -20.56
C LEU A 128 3.86 -11.31 -21.90
N TYR A 129 4.06 -12.53 -22.40
CA TYR A 129 4.52 -12.70 -23.77
C TYR A 129 3.46 -12.22 -24.79
N SER A 130 3.93 -11.61 -25.88
CA SER A 130 3.11 -11.07 -26.98
C SER A 130 2.12 -12.08 -27.55
N LYS A 131 2.43 -13.39 -27.48
CA LYS A 131 1.50 -14.45 -27.91
C LYS A 131 0.18 -14.44 -27.13
N TYR A 132 0.19 -14.14 -25.83
CA TYR A 132 -1.04 -14.06 -25.03
C TYR A 132 -1.79 -12.73 -25.27
N TYR A 133 -1.06 -11.66 -25.58
CA TYR A 133 -1.63 -10.33 -25.86
C TYR A 133 -2.34 -10.27 -27.21
N ARG A 134 -1.73 -10.86 -28.25
CA ARG A 134 -2.22 -10.81 -29.65
C ARG A 134 -3.16 -11.96 -29.99
N ALA A 135 -3.25 -13.00 -29.15
CA ALA A 135 -4.14 -14.13 -29.38
C ALA A 135 -5.61 -13.73 -29.29
N ASN A 136 -6.45 -14.38 -30.09
CA ASN A 136 -7.90 -14.36 -29.93
C ASN A 136 -8.31 -15.28 -28.76
N SER A 137 -8.06 -14.84 -27.52
CA SER A 137 -8.20 -15.65 -26.31
C SER A 137 -9.01 -14.94 -25.22
N TYR A 138 -9.45 -15.69 -24.20
CA TYR A 138 -10.12 -15.11 -23.03
C TYR A 138 -9.25 -14.08 -22.33
N ILE A 139 -7.93 -14.29 -22.24
CA ILE A 139 -6.99 -13.34 -21.63
C ILE A 139 -7.04 -12.00 -22.37
N ALA A 140 -6.88 -12.03 -23.70
CA ALA A 140 -6.84 -10.84 -24.54
C ALA A 140 -8.20 -10.13 -24.66
N LEU A 141 -9.30 -10.88 -24.73
CA LEU A 141 -10.65 -10.33 -24.91
C LEU A 141 -11.35 -9.98 -23.59
N GLY A 142 -10.91 -10.54 -22.48
CA GLY A 142 -11.49 -10.33 -21.14
C GLY A 142 -10.62 -9.40 -20.31
N PRO A 143 -9.79 -9.91 -19.38
CA PRO A 143 -9.05 -9.09 -18.42
C PRO A 143 -8.24 -7.95 -19.05
N LEU A 144 -7.52 -8.20 -20.15
CA LEU A 144 -6.71 -7.15 -20.80
C LEU A 144 -7.58 -6.03 -21.40
N ARG A 145 -8.80 -6.33 -21.87
CA ARG A 145 -9.76 -5.28 -22.30
C ARG A 145 -10.33 -4.50 -21.13
N VAL A 146 -10.53 -5.14 -19.97
CA VAL A 146 -10.95 -4.44 -18.74
C VAL A 146 -9.88 -3.42 -18.35
N LEU A 147 -8.61 -3.82 -18.31
CA LEU A 147 -7.51 -2.94 -17.95
C LEU A 147 -7.36 -1.75 -18.91
N LYS A 148 -7.44 -2.00 -20.22
CA LYS A 148 -7.44 -0.91 -21.22
C LYS A 148 -8.57 0.10 -21.01
N ARG A 149 -9.75 -0.34 -20.58
CA ARG A 149 -10.87 0.57 -20.29
C ARG A 149 -10.64 1.38 -19.01
N VAL A 150 -10.03 0.77 -17.98
CA VAL A 150 -9.80 1.42 -16.68
C VAL A 150 -8.63 2.41 -16.76
N GLN A 151 -7.52 2.03 -17.40
CA GLN A 151 -6.30 2.84 -17.47
C GLN A 151 -6.20 3.69 -18.75
N GLY A 152 -7.09 3.50 -19.72
CA GLY A 152 -7.10 4.26 -20.98
C GLY A 152 -5.83 4.00 -21.80
N ASP A 153 -5.19 5.09 -22.23
CA ASP A 153 -3.96 5.05 -23.02
C ASP A 153 -2.69 4.84 -22.17
N GLU A 154 -2.80 4.72 -20.84
CA GLU A 154 -1.64 4.49 -20.00
C GLU A 154 -1.05 3.08 -20.24
N PRO A 155 0.28 2.96 -20.45
CA PRO A 155 0.93 1.67 -20.66
C PRO A 155 0.85 0.85 -19.37
N SER A 156 -0.10 -0.07 -19.37
CA SER A 156 -0.47 -0.92 -18.23
C SER A 156 -0.30 -2.40 -18.53
N ILE A 157 -0.02 -2.69 -19.80
CA ILE A 157 0.14 -4.02 -20.35
C ILE A 157 1.42 -3.95 -21.18
N CYS A 158 2.43 -4.70 -20.76
CA CYS A 158 3.74 -4.80 -21.38
C CYS A 158 3.84 -6.17 -22.08
N PRO A 159 3.48 -6.25 -23.38
CA PRO A 159 3.70 -7.45 -24.16
C PRO A 159 5.19 -7.59 -24.52
N VAL A 160 5.80 -8.68 -24.09
CA VAL A 160 7.20 -9.03 -24.38
C VAL A 160 7.23 -9.87 -25.64
N ASP A 161 7.95 -9.43 -26.67
CA ASP A 161 8.13 -10.23 -27.89
C ASP A 161 9.04 -11.44 -27.61
N GLY A 162 8.72 -12.57 -28.26
CA GLY A 162 9.30 -13.87 -27.95
C GLY A 162 8.42 -14.69 -27.00
N ASP A 163 8.96 -15.83 -26.56
CA ASP A 163 8.27 -16.70 -25.61
C ASP A 163 9.20 -17.51 -24.71
N THR A 164 10.45 -17.05 -24.60
CA THR A 164 11.49 -17.65 -23.77
C THR A 164 12.04 -16.64 -22.76
N LEU A 165 12.60 -17.14 -21.66
CA LEU A 165 13.26 -16.30 -20.67
C LEU A 165 14.47 -15.55 -21.24
N THR A 166 15.15 -16.10 -22.25
CA THR A 166 16.23 -15.41 -22.96
C THR A 166 15.73 -14.20 -23.75
N ASP A 167 14.49 -14.23 -24.25
CA ASP A 167 13.90 -13.05 -24.89
C ASP A 167 13.50 -12.01 -23.85
N PHE A 168 12.97 -12.45 -22.72
CA PHE A 168 12.62 -11.59 -21.59
C PHE A 168 13.84 -10.89 -20.98
N GLU A 169 14.97 -11.58 -20.85
CA GLU A 169 16.22 -11.03 -20.30
C GLU A 169 16.67 -9.74 -21.01
N LYS A 170 16.46 -9.67 -22.33
CA LYS A 170 16.84 -8.54 -23.17
C LYS A 170 16.07 -7.26 -22.85
N VAL A 171 14.87 -7.37 -22.26
CA VAL A 171 13.99 -6.23 -21.97
C VAL A 171 13.96 -5.85 -20.48
N LEU A 172 14.69 -6.56 -19.62
CA LEU A 172 14.72 -6.30 -18.17
C LEU A 172 15.05 -4.85 -17.80
N PRO A 173 16.10 -4.21 -18.36
CA PRO A 173 16.44 -2.84 -17.99
C PRO A 173 15.36 -1.82 -18.36
N ASP A 174 14.75 -2.00 -19.54
CA ASP A 174 13.68 -1.13 -20.03
C ASP A 174 12.41 -1.33 -19.19
N LEU A 175 12.02 -2.57 -18.93
CA LEU A 175 10.89 -2.90 -18.07
C LEU A 175 11.05 -2.33 -16.67
N ALA A 176 12.23 -2.45 -16.06
CA ALA A 176 12.50 -1.91 -14.74
C ALA A 176 12.42 -0.38 -14.70
N SER A 177 12.87 0.27 -15.78
CA SER A 177 12.74 1.72 -15.95
C SER A 177 11.27 2.14 -16.08
N GLU A 178 10.47 1.45 -16.90
CA GLU A 178 9.03 1.72 -17.04
C GLU A 178 8.27 1.54 -15.72
N VAL A 179 8.55 0.46 -14.99
CA VAL A 179 7.93 0.20 -13.68
C VAL A 179 8.33 1.28 -12.66
N LEU A 180 9.58 1.74 -12.69
CA LEU A 180 10.07 2.82 -11.84
C LEU A 180 9.42 4.17 -12.18
N GLU A 181 9.31 4.51 -13.46
CA GLU A 181 8.65 5.73 -13.90
C GLU A 181 7.18 5.74 -13.51
N LYS A 182 6.47 4.63 -13.74
CA LYS A 182 5.07 4.47 -13.31
C LYS A 182 4.94 4.56 -11.78
N SER A 183 5.87 3.95 -11.04
CA SER A 183 5.91 4.05 -9.59
C SER A 183 6.40 5.42 -9.07
N LYS A 184 6.87 6.33 -9.91
CA LYS A 184 7.19 7.72 -9.52
C LYS A 184 6.16 8.74 -10.00
N GLN A 185 5.28 8.37 -10.94
CA GLN A 185 4.29 9.26 -11.52
C GLN A 185 3.39 9.91 -10.47
N ALA A 186 3.27 11.25 -10.48
CA ALA A 186 2.46 11.96 -9.51
C ALA A 186 1.02 11.44 -9.49
N LEU A 187 0.48 11.23 -8.28
CA LEU A 187 -0.90 10.79 -8.14
C LEU A 187 -1.82 11.90 -8.66
N LYS A 188 -2.75 11.54 -9.54
CA LYS A 188 -3.85 12.44 -9.92
C LYS A 188 -4.64 12.76 -8.65
N VAL A 189 -4.82 14.05 -8.34
CA VAL A 189 -5.55 14.50 -7.14
C VAL A 189 -6.89 13.78 -7.08
N ARG A 190 -7.08 12.97 -6.04
CA ARG A 190 -8.26 12.14 -5.87
C ARG A 190 -8.98 12.51 -4.58
N ALA A 191 -10.30 12.64 -4.66
CA ALA A 191 -11.12 12.80 -3.48
C ALA A 191 -11.01 11.56 -2.60
N PHE A 192 -10.93 11.77 -1.29
CA PHE A 192 -10.99 10.69 -0.32
C PHE A 192 -12.39 10.07 -0.34
N ASP A 193 -12.47 8.74 -0.38
CA ASP A 193 -13.71 7.98 -0.29
C ASP A 193 -13.67 7.02 0.91
N PRO A 194 -14.50 7.24 1.95
CA PRO A 194 -14.52 6.39 3.14
C PRO A 194 -14.97 4.94 2.85
N GLN A 195 -15.56 4.65 1.69
CA GLN A 195 -15.95 3.29 1.31
C GLN A 195 -14.85 2.55 0.56
N GLN A 196 -13.82 3.26 0.07
CA GLN A 196 -12.73 2.64 -0.67
C GLN A 196 -11.68 2.08 0.28
N VAL A 197 -11.36 0.79 0.13
CA VAL A 197 -10.42 0.07 1.00
C VAL A 197 -9.05 0.74 1.05
N ARG A 198 -8.50 1.16 -0.11
CA ARG A 198 -7.25 1.94 -0.16
C ARG A 198 -7.31 3.15 0.77
N ASP A 199 -8.37 3.94 0.67
CA ASP A 199 -8.48 5.22 1.37
C ASP A 199 -8.60 5.00 2.88
N GLN A 200 -9.30 3.94 3.29
CA GLN A 200 -9.33 3.49 4.68
C GLN A 200 -7.93 3.14 5.20
N PHE A 201 -7.11 2.40 4.43
CA PHE A 201 -5.72 2.09 4.78
C PHE A 201 -4.88 3.36 4.93
N LEU A 202 -4.95 4.23 3.92
CA LEU A 202 -4.20 5.49 3.90
C LEU A 202 -4.62 6.40 5.05
N PHE A 203 -5.91 6.40 5.43
CA PHE A 203 -6.38 7.17 6.58
C PHE A 203 -5.78 6.68 7.87
N ILE A 204 -5.78 5.36 8.14
CA ILE A 204 -5.18 4.78 9.35
C ILE A 204 -3.68 5.14 9.41
N ALA A 205 -2.95 4.94 8.33
CA ALA A 205 -1.54 5.29 8.26
C ALA A 205 -1.30 6.78 8.51
N ASP A 206 -2.11 7.65 7.90
CA ASP A 206 -1.96 9.09 7.96
C ASP A 206 -2.29 9.68 9.34
N ILE A 207 -3.34 9.19 10.01
CA ILE A 207 -3.64 9.62 11.39
C ILE A 207 -2.57 9.13 12.37
N VAL A 208 -2.01 7.93 12.19
CA VAL A 208 -0.88 7.48 13.02
C VAL A 208 0.34 8.38 12.81
N GLU A 209 0.62 8.81 11.58
CA GLU A 209 1.69 9.77 11.27
C GLU A 209 1.44 11.15 11.91
N LEU A 210 0.22 11.69 11.80
CA LEU A 210 -0.14 13.01 12.31
C LEU A 210 -0.12 13.09 13.83
N PHE A 211 -0.65 12.07 14.50
CA PHE A 211 -0.80 12.06 15.96
C PHE A 211 0.42 11.47 16.67
N GLY A 212 1.28 10.76 15.95
CA GLY A 212 2.52 10.15 16.46
C GLY A 212 2.32 8.86 17.25
N ALA A 213 1.26 8.73 18.04
CA ALA A 213 0.95 7.47 18.70
C ALA A 213 -0.54 7.40 19.00
N LEU A 214 -1.22 6.35 18.54
CA LEU A 214 -2.66 6.15 18.73
C LEU A 214 -2.98 4.75 19.24
N THR A 215 -3.99 4.64 20.10
CA THR A 215 -4.54 3.33 20.51
C THR A 215 -5.60 2.84 19.51
N LEU A 216 -5.90 1.53 19.51
CA LEU A 216 -6.99 0.97 18.70
C LEU A 216 -8.33 1.69 18.91
N LYS A 217 -8.63 2.08 20.15
CA LYS A 217 -9.85 2.82 20.50
C LYS A 217 -9.90 4.17 19.80
N GLU A 218 -8.79 4.91 19.79
CA GLU A 218 -8.71 6.24 19.18
C GLU A 218 -8.77 6.15 17.65
N ILE A 219 -8.10 5.16 17.05
CA ILE A 219 -8.19 4.87 15.62
C ILE A 219 -9.63 4.56 15.22
N THR A 220 -10.32 3.72 15.99
CA THR A 220 -11.74 3.38 15.75
C THR A 220 -12.65 4.61 15.84
N GLN A 221 -12.41 5.50 16.79
CA GLN A 221 -13.15 6.76 16.93
C GLN A 221 -12.95 7.68 15.72
N LEU A 222 -11.71 7.85 15.26
CA LEU A 222 -11.38 8.67 14.10
C LEU A 222 -11.96 8.10 12.80
N LEU A 223 -11.90 6.78 12.61
CA LEU A 223 -12.53 6.08 11.49
C LEU A 223 -14.04 6.35 11.44
N THR A 224 -14.71 6.17 12.58
CA THR A 224 -16.16 6.41 12.70
C THR A 224 -16.50 7.87 12.39
N ALA A 225 -15.71 8.81 12.90
CA ALA A 225 -15.90 10.24 12.66
C ALA A 225 -15.74 10.63 11.18
N PHE A 226 -14.93 9.90 10.41
CA PHE A 226 -14.77 10.09 8.97
C PHE A 226 -15.78 9.28 8.13
N GLY A 227 -16.76 8.65 8.75
CA GLY A 227 -17.82 7.90 8.06
C GLY A 227 -17.43 6.49 7.64
N MET A 228 -16.36 5.93 8.23
CA MET A 228 -15.96 4.54 8.01
C MET A 228 -16.58 3.66 9.09
N VAL A 229 -17.47 2.75 8.68
CA VAL A 229 -18.12 1.77 9.55
C VAL A 229 -17.46 0.42 9.33
N LEU A 230 -16.43 0.11 10.12
CA LEU A 230 -15.64 -1.11 10.01
C LEU A 230 -15.80 -1.96 11.28
N THR A 231 -15.78 -3.28 11.11
CA THR A 231 -15.78 -4.21 12.25
C THR A 231 -14.42 -4.16 12.97
N LYS A 232 -14.39 -4.54 14.26
CA LYS A 232 -13.13 -4.63 15.01
C LYS A 232 -12.12 -5.56 14.34
N GLN A 233 -12.57 -6.71 13.84
CA GLN A 233 -11.74 -7.66 13.10
C GLN A 233 -11.13 -7.00 11.86
N ARG A 234 -11.93 -6.26 11.08
CA ARG A 234 -11.44 -5.58 9.88
C ARG A 234 -10.40 -4.52 10.20
N ILE A 235 -10.60 -3.73 11.25
CA ILE A 235 -9.61 -2.75 11.71
C ILE A 235 -8.32 -3.46 12.14
N GLY A 236 -8.42 -4.60 12.83
CA GLY A 236 -7.28 -5.45 13.20
C GLY A 236 -6.48 -5.89 11.97
N GLN A 237 -7.13 -6.49 10.97
CA GLN A 237 -6.52 -6.90 9.70
C GLN A 237 -5.78 -5.75 9.02
N MET A 238 -6.41 -4.57 8.97
CA MET A 238 -5.81 -3.40 8.34
C MET A 238 -4.56 -2.92 9.08
N LEU A 239 -4.61 -2.89 10.41
CA LEU A 239 -3.47 -2.51 11.25
C LEU A 239 -2.33 -3.52 11.12
N ASN A 240 -2.64 -4.82 11.10
CA ASN A 240 -1.65 -5.87 10.92
C ASN A 240 -0.96 -5.73 9.57
N LEU A 241 -1.70 -5.57 8.48
CA LEU A 241 -1.09 -5.37 7.16
C LEU A 241 -0.21 -4.11 7.13
N LEU A 242 -0.68 -3.00 7.70
CA LEU A 242 0.14 -1.77 7.78
C LEU A 242 1.43 -1.96 8.60
N CYS A 243 1.40 -2.80 9.63
CA CYS A 243 2.59 -3.18 10.41
C CYS A 243 3.53 -4.08 9.61
N LEU A 244 3.01 -5.11 8.92
CA LEU A 244 3.80 -6.01 8.07
C LEU A 244 4.51 -5.23 6.96
N LEU A 245 3.83 -4.26 6.36
CA LEU A 245 4.38 -3.38 5.34
C LEU A 245 5.27 -2.26 5.89
N GLU A 246 5.50 -2.24 7.21
CA GLU A 246 6.27 -1.23 7.93
C GLU A 246 5.79 0.23 7.71
N VAL A 247 4.54 0.41 7.28
CA VAL A 247 3.90 1.72 7.09
C VAL A 247 3.57 2.35 8.44
N ILE A 248 3.24 1.52 9.43
CA ILE A 248 3.14 1.87 10.85
C ILE A 248 3.91 0.81 11.67
N GLN A 249 4.09 1.06 12.96
CA GLN A 249 4.76 0.15 13.88
C GLN A 249 3.90 -0.10 15.12
N PRO A 250 3.75 -1.36 15.56
CA PRO A 250 3.15 -1.64 16.85
C PRO A 250 4.14 -1.24 17.96
N SER A 251 3.62 -0.64 19.02
CA SER A 251 4.40 -0.32 20.22
C SER A 251 3.56 -0.58 21.46
N GLU A 252 4.22 -1.04 22.51
CA GLU A 252 3.56 -1.39 23.76
C GLU A 252 4.31 -0.76 24.93
N HIS A 253 3.53 -0.33 25.91
CA HIS A 253 4.05 0.12 27.19
C HIS A 253 3.12 -0.34 28.33
N LEU A 254 3.65 -1.21 29.19
CA LEU A 254 2.89 -1.96 30.20
C LEU A 254 1.70 -2.69 29.54
N SER A 255 0.48 -2.41 29.97
CA SER A 255 -0.75 -3.03 29.44
C SER A 255 -1.38 -2.29 28.27
N ARG A 256 -0.71 -1.28 27.71
CA ARG A 256 -1.25 -0.43 26.64
C ARG A 256 -0.54 -0.69 25.31
N HIS A 257 -1.35 -0.89 24.28
CA HIS A 257 -0.89 -1.00 22.90
C HIS A 257 -1.18 0.28 22.13
N PHE A 258 -0.19 0.70 21.36
CA PHE A 258 -0.19 1.87 20.51
C PHE A 258 0.29 1.47 19.11
N TYR A 259 -0.12 2.25 18.12
CA TYR A 259 0.44 2.27 16.78
C TYR A 259 1.15 3.60 16.60
N VAL A 260 2.40 3.55 16.13
CA VAL A 260 3.29 4.70 15.97
C VAL A 260 3.85 4.73 14.55
N PRO A 261 4.26 5.89 14.00
CA PRO A 261 4.90 5.93 12.70
C PRO A 261 6.26 5.23 12.73
N PRO A 262 6.76 4.72 11.59
CA PRO A 262 8.07 4.08 11.51
C PRO A 262 9.19 5.11 11.73
N LYS A 263 10.37 4.60 12.15
CA LYS A 263 11.59 5.39 12.23
C LYS A 263 12.12 5.65 10.81
N GLY A 264 12.37 6.92 10.47
CA GLY A 264 12.91 7.29 9.15
C GLY A 264 11.92 8.06 8.29
N LYS A 265 11.74 7.64 7.02
CA LYS A 265 10.91 8.35 6.03
C LYS A 265 9.45 8.31 6.45
N ARG A 266 8.90 9.46 6.81
CA ARG A 266 7.47 9.64 7.13
C ARG A 266 6.78 10.32 5.98
N GLU A 267 5.72 9.70 5.49
CA GLU A 267 4.92 10.22 4.39
C GLU A 267 3.52 10.58 4.92
N GLY A 268 3.02 11.74 4.49
CA GLY A 268 1.60 12.06 4.65
C GLY A 268 0.85 11.61 3.41
N PHE A 269 -0.27 10.92 3.60
CA PHE A 269 -1.10 10.34 2.54
C PHE A 269 -2.36 11.14 2.26
N ILE A 270 -2.86 11.90 3.25
CA ILE A 270 -4.11 12.66 3.12
C ILE A 270 -3.89 14.16 3.34
N GLY A 271 -4.41 14.95 2.41
CA GLY A 271 -4.56 16.40 2.56
C GLY A 271 -5.93 16.74 3.13
N TYR A 272 -6.00 17.13 4.39
CA TYR A 272 -7.24 17.58 5.02
C TYR A 272 -7.45 19.07 4.80
N LYS A 273 -8.62 19.43 4.28
CA LYS A 273 -9.09 20.83 4.23
C LYS A 273 -10.03 21.10 5.39
N PHE A 274 -9.96 22.31 5.92
CA PHE A 274 -10.91 22.77 6.94
C PHE A 274 -12.34 22.75 6.41
N LEU A 275 -13.31 22.51 7.29
CA LEU A 275 -14.74 22.46 6.93
C LEU A 275 -15.25 23.82 6.43
N ASP A 276 -14.78 24.90 7.05
CA ASP A 276 -15.19 26.28 6.82
C ASP A 276 -14.28 27.06 5.86
N SER A 277 -13.17 26.47 5.42
CA SER A 277 -12.15 27.15 4.61
C SER A 277 -11.54 26.27 3.53
N SER A 278 -11.08 26.87 2.43
CA SER A 278 -10.29 26.17 1.41
C SER A 278 -8.87 25.85 1.87
N ALA A 279 -8.43 26.41 3.00
CA ALA A 279 -7.14 26.13 3.59
C ALA A 279 -7.02 24.66 4.03
N ARG A 280 -5.79 24.14 3.97
CA ARG A 280 -5.44 22.81 4.45
C ARG A 280 -4.86 22.88 5.86
N ILE A 281 -4.99 21.80 6.63
CA ILE A 281 -4.22 21.65 7.85
C ILE A 281 -2.73 21.77 7.52
N ASP A 282 -2.04 22.66 8.22
CA ASP A 282 -0.59 22.65 8.25
C ASP A 282 -0.13 21.44 9.06
N ARG A 283 0.33 20.40 8.35
CA ARG A 283 0.76 19.14 8.96
C ARG A 283 1.96 19.32 9.89
N VAL A 284 2.85 20.28 9.63
CA VAL A 284 4.02 20.52 10.48
C VAL A 284 3.56 21.11 11.81
N GLN A 285 2.72 22.15 11.76
CA GLN A 285 2.17 22.77 12.97
C GLN A 285 1.30 21.79 13.78
N PHE A 286 0.47 21.00 13.09
CA PHE A 286 -0.34 19.97 13.75
C PHE A 286 0.54 18.95 14.49
N LYS A 287 1.59 18.44 13.83
CA LYS A 287 2.51 17.47 14.44
C LYS A 287 3.29 18.02 15.62
N LEU A 288 3.70 19.29 15.57
CA LEU A 288 4.35 19.95 16.71
C LEU A 288 3.42 19.97 17.93
N ARG A 289 2.15 20.37 17.73
CA ARG A 289 1.13 20.34 18.79
C ARG A 289 0.87 18.90 19.27
N ALA A 290 0.69 17.95 18.35
CA ALA A 290 0.49 16.54 18.72
C ALA A 290 1.64 16.00 19.58
N MET A 291 2.88 16.41 19.29
CA MET A 291 4.05 16.05 20.08
C MET A 291 4.03 16.65 21.49
N GLU A 292 3.52 17.86 21.68
CA GLU A 292 3.32 18.46 23.01
C GLU A 292 2.32 17.65 23.85
N PHE A 293 1.17 17.29 23.26
CA PHE A 293 0.18 16.43 23.92
C PHE A 293 0.74 15.05 24.23
N LEU A 294 1.51 14.47 23.31
CA LEU A 294 2.16 13.18 23.50
C LEU A 294 3.15 13.20 24.66
N LYS A 295 3.95 14.26 24.80
CA LYS A 295 4.92 14.41 25.91
C LYS A 295 4.26 14.52 27.29
N GLN A 296 3.01 14.98 27.34
CA GLN A 296 2.22 15.09 28.57
C GLN A 296 1.60 13.74 29.01
N ASP A 297 1.55 12.73 28.14
CA ASP A 297 1.08 11.38 28.43
C ASP A 297 2.28 10.41 28.57
N PRO A 298 2.69 10.01 29.79
CA PRO A 298 3.87 9.19 30.00
C PRO A 298 3.85 7.85 29.28
N PHE A 299 2.66 7.25 29.08
CA PHE A 299 2.54 5.97 28.40
C PHE A 299 2.74 6.14 26.90
N ARG A 300 2.10 7.16 26.33
CA ARG A 300 2.20 7.48 24.90
C ARG A 300 3.61 7.93 24.53
N ARG A 301 4.22 8.77 25.37
CA ARG A 301 5.62 9.20 25.21
C ARG A 301 6.58 8.02 25.14
N GLN A 302 6.47 7.08 26.09
CA GLN A 302 7.36 5.91 26.12
C GLN A 302 7.12 4.98 24.93
N ALA A 303 5.86 4.77 24.52
CA ALA A 303 5.55 3.98 23.34
C ALA A 303 6.18 4.58 22.06
N TYR A 304 6.15 5.90 21.91
CA TYR A 304 6.77 6.61 20.79
C TYR A 304 8.31 6.57 20.86
N GLU A 305 8.90 6.84 22.02
CA GLU A 305 10.35 6.81 22.25
C GLU A 305 10.94 5.40 22.05
N LYS A 306 10.17 4.33 22.29
CA LYS A 306 10.61 2.94 22.02
C LYS A 306 10.98 2.73 20.55
N VAL A 307 10.31 3.41 19.62
CA VAL A 307 10.55 3.30 18.17
C VAL A 307 11.53 4.38 17.68
N HIS A 308 11.42 5.60 18.19
CA HIS A 308 12.21 6.74 17.67
C HIS A 308 13.50 7.05 18.45
N GLY A 309 13.67 6.46 19.63
CA GLY A 309 14.69 6.87 20.60
C GLY A 309 14.20 8.00 21.50
N ARG A 310 14.95 8.27 22.57
CA ARG A 310 14.68 9.40 23.46
C ARG A 310 15.04 10.71 22.75
N HIS A 311 14.16 11.70 22.88
CA HIS A 311 14.38 13.07 22.40
C HIS A 311 14.75 14.00 23.56
#